data_AF-A0A1M7BU25-F1
#
_entry.id   AF-A0A1M7BU25-F1
#
_cell.length_a   1.000
_cell.length_b   1.000
_cell.length_c   1.000
_cell.angle_alpha   90.00
_cell.angle_beta   90.00
_cell.angle_gamma   90.00
#
_symmetry.space_group_name_H-M   'P 1'
#
loop_
_entity.id
_entity.type
_entity.pdbx_description
1 polymer ?
#
loop_
_entity_poly.entity_id
_entity_poly.type
_entity_poly.pdbx_seq_one_letter_code
_entity_poly.pdbx_strand_id
1 'polypeptide(L)' 'MTTQEIYIVEPSTSEEAKALKAFAKALKIKITRQNIENTDSVEDVKTSLKKSVTELNLIKEGKLKGISTKDLLDEL' A
#
# COMPACT_ATOMS: atom_id res chain seq x y z
N MET A 1 -22.32 17.89 27.96
CA MET A 1 -21.36 17.30 27.00
C MET A 1 -22.01 16.06 26.42
N THR A 2 -22.35 16.04 25.13
CA THR A 2 -22.91 14.84 24.47
C THR A 2 -21.77 13.95 24.03
N THR A 3 -21.62 12.80 24.67
CA THR A 3 -20.68 11.73 24.29
C THR A 3 -21.09 11.18 22.93
N GLN A 4 -20.21 11.27 21.94
CA GLN A 4 -20.39 10.59 20.66
C GLN A 4 -19.73 9.22 20.77
N GLU A 5 -20.53 8.15 20.71
CA GLU A 5 -20.01 6.79 20.66
C GLU A 5 -19.52 6.48 19.24
N ILE A 6 -18.20 6.30 19.09
CA ILE A 6 -17.55 5.98 17.82
C ILE A 6 -17.19 4.49 17.85
N TYR A 7 -17.71 3.74 16.89
CA TYR A 7 -17.42 2.32 16.71
C TYR A 7 -16.48 2.14 15.52
N ILE A 8 -15.31 1.53 15.76
CA ILE A 8 -14.31 1.21 14.73
C ILE A 8 -14.43 -0.28 14.40
N VAL A 9 -14.56 -0.61 13.12
CA VAL A 9 -14.71 -1.98 12.64
C VAL A 9 -13.77 -2.19 11.46
N GLU A 10 -13.02 -3.30 11.49
CA GLU A 10 -12.06 -3.71 10.46
C GLU A 10 -12.56 -4.98 9.76
N PRO A 11 -13.38 -4.85 8.70
CA PRO A 11 -13.87 -6.01 7.95
C PRO A 11 -12.71 -6.69 7.21
N SER A 12 -12.63 -8.02 7.32
CA SER A 12 -11.56 -8.80 6.68
C SER A 12 -11.91 -9.18 5.23
N THR A 13 -13.20 -9.18 4.89
CA THR A 13 -13.68 -9.51 3.54
C THR A 13 -14.49 -8.39 2.90
N SER A 14 -14.52 -8.38 1.57
CA SER A 14 -15.32 -7.41 0.78
C SER A 14 -16.82 -7.55 1.05
N GLU A 15 -17.28 -8.76 1.36
CA GLU A 15 -18.67 -9.07 1.66
C GLU A 15 -19.10 -8.52 3.03
N GLU A 16 -18.26 -8.67 4.04
CA GLU A 16 -18.44 -8.06 5.36
C GLU A 16 -18.51 -6.53 5.28
N ALA A 17 -17.61 -5.91 4.50
CA ALA A 17 -17.61 -4.46 4.32
C ALA A 17 -18.91 -3.96 3.66
N LYS A 18 -19.44 -4.71 2.68
CA LYS A 18 -20.72 -4.39 2.03
C LYS A 18 -21.90 -4.55 2.99
N ALA A 19 -21.92 -5.62 3.78
CA ALA A 19 -22.95 -5.87 4.79
C ALA A 19 -22.96 -4.75 5.86
N LEU A 20 -21.79 -4.38 6.38
CA LEU A 20 -21.64 -3.30 7.36
C LEU A 20 -22.10 -1.95 6.79
N LYS A 21 -21.76 -1.66 5.53
CA LYS A 21 -22.22 -0.46 4.83
C LYS A 21 -23.73 -0.41 4.67
N ALA A 22 -24.35 -1.54 4.31
CA ALA A 22 -25.80 -1.64 4.17
C ALA A 22 -26.50 -1.47 5.53
N PHE A 23 -25.97 -2.11 6.58
CA PHE A 23 -26.47 -2.03 7.94
C PHE A 23 -26.43 -0.60 8.48
N ALA A 24 -25.28 0.06 8.41
CA ALA A 24 -25.16 1.42 8.89
C ALA A 24 -25.97 2.42 8.04
N LYS A 25 -26.17 2.17 6.74
CA LYS A 25 -27.12 2.94 5.92
C LYS A 25 -28.57 2.78 6.38
N ALA A 26 -28.99 1.56 6.72
CA ALA A 26 -30.34 1.29 7.22
C ALA A 26 -30.59 2.00 8.57
N LEU A 27 -29.57 2.05 9.44
CA LEU A 27 -29.63 2.73 10.73
C LEU A 27 -29.35 4.24 10.66
N LYS A 28 -29.16 4.81 9.46
CA LYS A 28 -28.79 6.22 9.24
C LYS A 28 -27.55 6.66 10.04
N ILE A 29 -26.64 5.72 10.31
CA ILE A 29 -25.37 5.98 11.00
C ILE A 29 -24.40 6.61 10.00
N LYS A 30 -23.75 7.70 10.40
CA LYS A 30 -22.73 8.36 9.59
C LYS A 30 -21.46 7.50 9.60
N ILE A 31 -21.21 6.81 8.49
CA ILE A 31 -19.98 6.03 8.29
C ILE A 31 -18.90 6.97 7.73
N THR A 32 -17.74 6.99 8.36
CA THR A 32 -16.52 7.58 7.78
C THR A 32 -15.56 6.44 7.48
N ARG A 33 -15.25 6.23 6.20
CA ARG A 33 -14.17 5.32 5.82
C ARG A 33 -12.88 6.08 6.06
N GLN A 34 -12.11 5.68 7.05
CA GLN A 34 -10.70 6.05 7.07
C GLN A 34 -10.05 5.28 5.92
N ASN A 35 -9.85 5.95 4.78
CA ASN A 35 -8.84 5.52 3.84
C ASN A 35 -7.52 5.74 4.59
N ILE A 36 -7.04 4.69 5.26
CA ILE A 36 -5.61 4.52 5.37
C ILE A 36 -5.22 4.28 3.92
N GLU A 37 -4.78 5.35 3.27
CA GLU A 37 -4.04 5.28 2.02
C GLU A 37 -2.79 4.43 2.31
N ASN A 38 -2.96 3.10 2.32
CA ASN A 38 -1.89 2.19 1.99
C ASN A 38 -1.70 2.32 0.48
N THR A 39 -1.05 3.41 0.09
CA THR A 39 -0.66 3.73 -1.29
C THR A 39 0.45 2.80 -1.80
N ASP A 40 0.94 1.86 -0.99
CA ASP A 40 2.26 1.26 -1.22
C ASP A 40 2.27 -0.22 -1.65
N SER A 41 1.14 -0.90 -1.84
CA SER A 41 1.20 -2.38 -1.86
C SER A 41 1.12 -3.08 -3.22
N VAL A 42 0.62 -2.45 -4.30
CA VAL A 42 0.46 -3.17 -5.59
C VAL A 42 1.02 -2.44 -6.81
N GLU A 43 0.94 -1.10 -6.87
CA GLU A 43 1.56 -0.32 -7.94
C GLU A 43 3.09 -0.20 -7.79
N ASP A 44 3.60 -0.30 -6.57
CA ASP A 44 5.04 -0.13 -6.28
C ASP A 44 5.89 -1.31 -6.73
N VAL A 45 5.43 -2.56 -6.58
CA VAL A 45 6.27 -3.72 -6.93
C VAL A 45 6.57 -3.76 -8.42
N LYS A 46 5.56 -3.53 -9.27
CA LYS A 46 5.73 -3.52 -10.72
C LYS A 46 6.61 -2.36 -11.18
N THR A 47 6.46 -1.19 -10.58
CA THR A 47 7.23 0.01 -10.89
C THR A 47 8.68 -0.15 -10.45
N SER A 48 8.90 -0.67 -9.24
CA SER A 48 10.21 -1.03 -8.70
C SER A 48 10.92 -2.07 -9.57
N LEU A 49 10.23 -3.15 -9.96
CA LEU A 49 10.81 -4.18 -10.83
C LEU A 49 11.21 -3.60 -12.20
N LYS A 50 10.37 -2.75 -12.79
CA LYS A 50 10.66 -2.10 -14.08
C LYS A 50 11.85 -1.17 -13.96
N LYS A 51 11.98 -0.43 -12.86
CA LYS A 51 13.11 0.46 -12.58
C LYS A 51 14.40 -0.36 -12.44
N SER A 52 14.40 -1.42 -11.66
CA SER A 52 15.57 -2.31 -11.47
C SER A 52 16.03 -2.96 -12.78
N VAL A 53 15.10 -3.41 -13.64
CA VAL A 53 15.44 -3.97 -14.96
C VAL A 53 16.04 -2.91 -15.88
N THR A 54 15.52 -1.68 -15.83
CA THR A 54 16.03 -0.56 -16.63
C THR A 54 17.45 -0.18 -16.20
N GLU A 55 17.69 -0.10 -14.89
CA GLU A 55 19.02 0.17 -14.32
C GLU A 55 20.03 -0.94 -14.69
N LEU A 56 19.63 -2.21 -14.60
CA LEU A 56 20.45 -3.34 -15.05
C LEU A 56 20.85 -3.24 -16.52
N ASN A 57 19.91 -2.86 -17.38
CA ASN A 57 20.19 -2.69 -18.81
C ASN A 57 21.15 -1.52 -19.05
N LEU A 58 21.01 -0.40 -18.33
CA LEU A 58 21.92 0.74 -18.46
C LEU A 58 23.33 0.43 -17.95
N ILE A 59 23.47 -0.42 -16.93
CA ILE A 59 24.77 -0.95 -16.48
C ILE A 59 25.38 -1.85 -17.56
N LYS A 60 24.59 -2.76 -18.16
CA LYS A 60 25.05 -3.62 -19.26
C LYS A 60 25.47 -2.81 -20.50
N GLU A 61 24.78 -1.71 -20.78
CA GLU A 61 25.13 -0.78 -21.87
C GLU A 61 26.34 0.12 -21.55
N GLY A 62 26.90 0.05 -20.33
CA GLY A 62 28.03 0.88 -19.90
C GLY A 62 27.70 2.34 -19.66
N LYS A 63 26.41 2.71 -19.62
CA LYS A 63 25.92 4.07 -19.38
C LYS A 63 25.83 4.41 -17.89
N LEU A 64 25.71 3.40 -17.03
CA LEU A 64 25.70 3.52 -15.58
C LEU A 64 26.78 2.64 -14.95
N LYS A 65 27.47 3.15 -13.93
CA LYS A 65 28.43 2.38 -13.14
C LYS A 65 27.67 1.55 -12.12
N GLY A 66 27.74 0.23 -12.25
CA GLY A 66 27.29 -0.68 -11.20
C GLY A 66 28.29 -0.73 -10.05
N ILE A 67 27.81 -0.94 -8.83
CA ILE A 67 28.65 -1.30 -7.68
C ILE A 67 28.71 -2.82 -7.56
N SER A 68 29.84 -3.35 -7.10
CA SER A 68 29.96 -4.78 -6.81
C SER A 68 29.01 -5.15 -5.67
N THR A 69 28.32 -6.28 -5.80
CA THR A 69 27.46 -6.81 -4.73
C THR A 69 28.25 -7.10 -3.46
N LYS A 70 29.54 -7.43 -3.60
CA LYS A 70 30.43 -7.66 -2.47
C LYS A 70 30.68 -6.36 -1.68
N ASP A 71 31.00 -5.29 -2.40
CA ASP A 71 31.29 -3.98 -1.79
C ASP A 71 30.04 -3.42 -1.09
N LEU A 72 28.84 -3.65 -1.64
CA LEU A 72 27.58 -3.29 -0.98
C LEU A 72 27.34 -4.05 0.33
N LEU A 73 27.64 -5.34 0.36
CA LEU A 73 27.44 -6.18 1.54
C LEU A 73 28.44 -5.87 2.66
N ASP A 74 29.63 -5.39 2.30
CA ASP A 74 30.65 -4.98 3.27
C ASP A 74 30.36 -3.59 3.89
N GLU A 75 29.47 -2.78 3.29
CA GLU A 75 29.04 -1.45 3.81
C GLU A 75 27.83 -1.49 4.77
N LEU A 76 27.12 -2.62 4.87
CA LEU A 76 25.91 -2.84 5.67
C LEU A 76 26.22 -3.48 7.04
#